data_AF-A0A937NQ07-F1
#
_entry.id   AF-A0A937NQ07-F1
#
_cell.length_a   1.000
_cell.length_b   1.000
_cell.length_c   1.000
_cell.angle_alpha   90.00
_cell.angle_beta   90.00
_cell.angle_gamma   90.00
#
_symmetry.space_group_name_H-M   'P 1'
#
loop_
_entity.id
_entity.type
_entity.pdbx_description
1 polymer ?
#
loop_
_entity_poly.entity_id
_entity_poly.type
_entity_poly.pdbx_seq_one_letter_code
_entity_poly.pdbx_strand_id
1 'polypeptide(L)'
;MLPKPNRSQLVVGVSIVFALAIVGGLTWRFGQQLVLARQMRAEEDRLEQAVATEEAHRQDLVAQLEYVKSDEYVEHWARKEVRMAKPGEVAVVPLVSAGEGPAGDGQPIATPTPKPRPFWVEWWESLFGPSD
;
A
#
# COMPACT_ATOMS: atom_id res chain seq x y z
N MET A 1 -50.20 51.04 28.17
CA MET A 1 -50.18 50.71 29.61
C MET A 1 -49.69 49.27 29.72
N LEU A 2 -48.43 49.05 30.12
CA LEU A 2 -47.91 47.69 30.28
C LEU A 2 -48.54 47.05 31.53
N PRO A 3 -49.11 45.84 31.43
CA PRO A 3 -49.66 45.13 32.58
C PRO A 3 -48.53 44.82 33.58
N LYS A 4 -48.73 45.20 34.85
CA LYS A 4 -47.78 44.96 35.93
C LYS A 4 -47.71 43.45 36.18
N PRO A 5 -46.54 42.80 36.03
CA PRO A 5 -46.45 41.36 36.17
C PRO A 5 -46.74 40.94 37.62
N ASN A 6 -47.58 39.93 37.78
CA ASN A 6 -47.91 39.38 39.09
C ASN A 6 -46.73 38.56 39.61
N ARG A 7 -46.49 38.61 40.93
CA ARG A 7 -45.37 37.90 41.58
C ARG A 7 -45.33 36.41 41.22
N SER A 8 -46.49 35.77 41.03
CA SER A 8 -46.58 34.36 40.59
C SER A 8 -46.07 34.14 39.16
N GLN A 9 -46.30 35.09 38.23
CA GLN A 9 -45.79 34.99 36.85
C GLN A 9 -44.27 35.13 36.81
N LEU A 10 -43.69 35.96 37.69
CA LEU A 10 -42.23 36.06 37.84
C LEU A 10 -41.64 34.77 38.40
N VAL A 11 -42.26 34.17 39.42
CA VAL A 11 -41.79 32.90 40.01
C VAL A 11 -41.86 31.75 39.00
N VAL A 12 -42.95 31.66 38.21
CA VAL A 12 -43.09 30.64 37.16
C VAL A 12 -42.08 30.86 36.04
N GLY A 13 -41.82 32.11 35.64
CA GLY A 13 -40.79 32.41 34.65
C GLY A 13 -39.39 31.99 35.13
N VAL A 14 -39.04 32.30 36.37
CA VAL A 14 -37.74 31.94 36.97
C VAL A 14 -37.59 30.42 37.09
N SER A 15 -38.63 29.69 37.50
CA SER A 15 -38.55 28.23 37.62
C SER A 15 -38.41 27.54 36.26
N ILE A 16 -39.05 28.05 35.20
CA ILE A 16 -38.86 27.54 33.83
C ILE A 16 -37.42 27.76 33.36
N VAL A 17 -36.86 28.96 33.57
CA VAL A 17 -35.47 29.25 33.20
C VAL A 17 -34.49 28.35 33.96
N PHE A 18 -34.75 28.12 35.26
CA PHE A 18 -33.92 27.24 36.08
C PHE A 18 -34.00 25.77 35.61
N ALA A 19 -35.20 25.29 35.29
CA ALA A 19 -35.39 23.95 34.73
C ALA A 19 -34.67 23.79 33.39
N LEU A 20 -34.77 24.79 32.49
CA LEU A 20 -34.06 24.79 31.21
C LEU A 20 -32.54 24.81 31.40
N ALA A 21 -32.02 25.56 32.38
CA ALA A 21 -30.60 25.59 32.70
C ALA A 21 -30.09 24.22 33.19
N ILE A 22 -30.85 23.54 34.04
CA ILE A 22 -30.52 22.18 34.52
C ILE A 22 -30.52 21.20 33.36
N VAL A 23 -31.58 21.19 32.54
CA VAL A 23 -31.70 20.29 31.39
C VAL A 23 -30.60 20.55 30.36
N GLY A 24 -30.31 21.81 30.04
CA GLY A 24 -29.21 22.19 29.16
C GLY A 24 -27.86 21.73 29.69
N GLY A 25 -27.60 21.94 30.99
CA GLY A 25 -26.36 21.49 31.64
C GLY A 25 -26.19 19.97 31.63
N LEU A 26 -27.25 19.20 31.90
CA LEU A 26 -27.21 17.75 31.83
C LEU A 26 -26.93 17.27 30.40
N THR A 27 -27.66 17.82 29.42
CA THR A 27 -27.48 17.47 27.99
C THR A 27 -26.05 17.73 27.53
N TRP A 28 -25.45 18.84 27.94
CA TRP A 28 -24.05 19.17 27.65
C TRP A 28 -23.07 18.15 28.22
N ARG A 29 -23.24 17.76 29.49
CA ARG A 29 -22.36 16.79 30.15
C ARG A 29 -22.47 15.40 29.52
N PHE A 30 -23.67 14.95 29.20
CA PHE A 30 -23.89 13.67 28.50
C PHE A 30 -23.28 13.68 27.09
N GLY A 31 -23.41 14.79 26.35
CA GLY A 31 -22.79 14.95 25.03
C GLY A 31 -21.27 14.81 25.09
N GLN A 32 -20.61 15.47 26.05
CA GLN A 32 -19.16 15.39 26.21
C GLN A 32 -18.69 13.97 26.57
N GLN A 33 -19.41 13.26 27.43
CA GLN A 33 -19.04 11.91 27.85
C GLN A 33 -19.15 10.89 26.69
N LEU A 34 -20.15 11.05 25.81
CA LEU A 34 -20.28 10.23 24.60
C LEU A 34 -19.16 10.47 23.59
N VAL A 35 -18.70 11.71 23.45
CA VAL A 35 -17.57 12.04 22.56
C VAL A 35 -16.29 11.39 23.06
N LEU A 36 -16.00 11.51 24.36
CA LEU A 36 -14.82 10.87 24.98
C LEU A 36 -14.86 9.35 24.83
N ALA A 37 -16.00 8.72 25.09
CA ALA A 37 -16.16 7.27 24.94
C ALA A 37 -15.95 6.82 23.48
N ARG A 38 -16.41 7.61 22.50
CA ARG A 38 -16.17 7.31 21.07
C ARG A 38 -14.71 7.48 20.68
N GLN A 39 -14.03 8.50 21.20
CA GLN A 39 -12.61 8.71 20.93
C GLN A 39 -11.76 7.57 21.50
N MET A 40 -12.04 7.12 22.73
CA MET A 40 -11.33 5.98 23.31
C MET A 40 -11.51 4.71 22.47
N ARG A 41 -12.75 4.40 22.05
CA ARG A 41 -13.01 3.25 21.18
C ARG A 41 -12.30 3.35 19.83
N ALA A 42 -12.30 4.53 19.22
CA ALA A 42 -11.61 4.73 17.94
C ALA A 42 -10.09 4.55 18.08
N GLU A 43 -9.51 4.96 19.21
CA GLU A 43 -8.09 4.77 19.48
C GLU A 43 -7.77 3.28 19.76
N GLU A 44 -8.63 2.58 20.50
CA GLU A 44 -8.55 1.13 20.71
C GLU A 44 -8.60 0.39 19.37
N ASP A 45 -9.60 0.64 18.53
CA ASP A 45 -9.73 0.01 17.21
C ASP A 45 -8.49 0.26 16.32
N ARG A 46 -7.94 1.49 16.38
CA ARG A 46 -6.71 1.86 15.65
C ARG A 46 -5.49 1.10 16.15
N LEU A 47 -5.34 0.97 17.47
CA LEU A 47 -4.24 0.23 18.09
C LEU A 47 -4.34 -1.26 17.80
N GLU A 48 -5.53 -1.85 17.89
CA GLU A 48 -5.77 -3.25 17.54
C GLU A 48 -5.44 -3.54 16.08
N GLN A 49 -5.83 -2.67 15.16
CA GLN A 49 -5.46 -2.78 13.75
C GLN A 49 -3.95 -2.72 13.55
N ALA A 50 -3.27 -1.78 14.21
CA ALA A 50 -1.81 -1.65 14.11
C ALA A 50 -1.10 -2.93 14.62
N VAL A 51 -1.55 -3.48 15.75
CA VAL A 51 -1.01 -4.74 16.30
C VAL A 51 -1.27 -5.90 15.34
N ALA A 52 -2.49 -6.03 14.80
CA ALA A 52 -2.82 -7.09 13.85
C ALA A 52 -1.97 -7.01 12.58
N THR A 53 -1.71 -5.81 12.06
CA THR A 53 -0.84 -5.64 10.89
C THR A 53 0.61 -6.03 11.18
N GLU A 54 1.14 -5.64 12.33
CA GLU A 54 2.52 -5.97 12.70
C GLU A 54 2.68 -7.46 13.00
N GLU A 55 1.66 -8.09 13.60
CA GLU A 55 1.67 -9.52 13.87
C GLU A 55 1.62 -10.34 12.58
N ALA A 56 0.81 -9.94 11.59
CA ALA A 56 0.79 -10.56 10.27
C ALA A 56 2.15 -10.40 9.56
N HIS A 57 2.75 -9.21 9.62
CA HIS A 57 4.06 -8.95 9.05
C HIS A 57 5.16 -9.80 9.73
N ARG A 58 5.11 -9.92 11.06
CA ARG A 58 6.02 -10.79 11.82
C ARG A 58 5.87 -12.25 11.40
N GLN A 59 4.64 -12.75 11.23
CA GLN A 59 4.40 -14.13 10.79
C GLN A 59 4.97 -14.38 9.39
N ASP A 60 4.77 -13.45 8.46
CA ASP A 60 5.34 -13.54 7.11
C ASP A 60 6.88 -13.57 7.14
N LEU A 61 7.50 -12.67 7.90
CA LEU A 61 8.96 -12.66 8.08
C LEU A 61 9.49 -13.95 8.70
N VAL A 62 8.78 -14.52 9.67
CA VAL A 62 9.15 -15.81 10.28
C VAL A 62 9.07 -16.93 9.24
N ALA A 63 8.01 -16.98 8.43
CA ALA A 63 7.87 -17.97 7.36
C ALA A 63 8.97 -17.84 6.31
N GLN A 64 9.31 -16.62 5.89
CA GLN A 64 10.42 -16.36 4.97
C GLN A 64 11.76 -16.81 5.56
N LEU A 65 11.99 -16.53 6.85
CA LEU A 65 13.20 -16.93 7.56
C LEU A 65 13.32 -18.45 7.65
N GLU A 66 12.21 -19.16 7.91
CA GLU A 66 12.17 -20.63 7.88
C GLU A 66 12.48 -21.17 6.48
N TYR A 67 11.88 -20.59 5.44
CA TYR A 67 12.14 -20.97 4.05
C TYR A 67 13.61 -20.80 3.67
N VAL A 68 14.20 -19.64 3.96
CA VAL A 68 15.62 -19.35 3.66
C VAL A 68 16.58 -20.29 4.40
N LYS A 69 16.19 -20.80 5.57
CA LYS A 69 16.98 -21.78 6.32
C LYS A 69 16.83 -23.22 5.82
N SER A 70 15.86 -23.49 4.94
CA SER A 70 15.59 -24.85 4.46
C SER A 70 16.60 -25.30 3.41
N ASP A 71 16.77 -26.62 3.30
CA ASP A 71 17.59 -27.23 2.25
C ASP A 71 17.04 -26.96 0.84
N GLU A 72 15.72 -26.75 0.71
CA GLU A 72 15.08 -26.39 -0.54
C GLU A 72 15.62 -25.05 -1.06
N TYR A 73 15.74 -24.04 -0.18
CA TYR A 73 16.31 -22.76 -0.55
C TYR A 73 17.78 -22.89 -0.95
N VAL A 74 18.56 -23.70 -0.24
CA VAL A 74 19.97 -23.99 -0.59
C VAL A 74 20.06 -24.59 -1.98
N GLU A 75 19.22 -25.58 -2.31
CA GLU A 75 19.18 -26.19 -3.65
C GLU A 75 18.73 -25.19 -4.73
N HIS A 76 17.69 -24.40 -4.43
CA HIS A 76 17.20 -23.37 -5.35
C HIS A 76 18.30 -22.34 -5.66
N TRP A 77 18.96 -21.80 -4.64
CA TRP A 77 20.06 -20.86 -4.80
C TRP A 77 21.25 -21.48 -5.55
N ALA A 78 21.65 -22.69 -5.17
CA ALA A 78 22.72 -23.44 -5.83
C ALA A 78 22.45 -23.60 -7.33
N ARG A 79 21.23 -23.96 -7.72
CA ARG A 79 20.87 -24.20 -9.14
C ARG A 79 20.61 -22.92 -9.93
N LYS A 80 19.98 -21.91 -9.33
CA LYS A 80 19.53 -20.70 -10.05
C LYS A 80 20.59 -19.62 -10.08
N GLU A 81 21.24 -19.37 -8.95
CA GLU A 81 22.13 -18.23 -8.79
C GLU A 81 23.56 -18.57 -9.17
N VAL A 82 24.06 -19.72 -8.69
CA VAL A 82 25.46 -20.13 -8.91
C VAL A 82 25.63 -21.33 -9.86
N ARG A 83 24.53 -21.83 -10.45
CA ARG A 83 24.51 -22.89 -11.48
C ARG A 83 25.26 -24.18 -11.07
N MET A 84 25.26 -24.50 -9.79
CA MET A 84 25.80 -25.75 -9.27
C MET A 84 24.88 -26.94 -9.59
N ALA A 85 25.50 -28.09 -9.82
CA ALA A 85 24.84 -29.38 -10.03
C ALA A 85 25.15 -30.32 -8.87
N LYS A 86 24.24 -31.26 -8.54
CA LYS A 86 24.47 -32.25 -7.48
C LYS A 86 25.55 -33.26 -7.90
N PRO A 87 26.19 -33.97 -6.95
CA PRO A 87 27.10 -35.06 -7.28
C PRO A 87 26.43 -36.09 -8.20
N GLY A 88 27.01 -36.32 -9.38
CA GLY A 88 26.47 -37.23 -10.40
C GLY A 88 25.59 -36.58 -11.47
N GLU A 89 25.25 -35.29 -11.33
CA GLU A 89 24.56 -34.51 -12.38
C GLU A 89 25.59 -33.83 -13.31
N VAL A 90 25.25 -33.68 -14.59
CA VAL A 90 26.08 -32.97 -15.58
C VAL A 90 25.48 -31.59 -15.85
N ALA A 91 26.19 -30.53 -15.47
CA ALA A 91 25.80 -29.16 -15.78
C ALA A 91 26.02 -28.87 -17.27
N VAL A 92 24.94 -28.69 -18.03
CA VAL A 92 24.98 -28.30 -19.44
C VAL A 92 24.82 -26.79 -19.53
N VAL A 93 25.84 -26.09 -20.02
CA VAL A 93 25.77 -24.67 -20.36
C VAL A 93 25.51 -24.58 -21.87
N PRO A 94 24.32 -24.11 -22.30
CA PRO A 94 24.09 -23.89 -23.72
C PRO A 94 25.05 -22.82 -24.23
N LEU A 95 26.00 -23.22 -25.09
CA LEU A 95 26.71 -22.26 -25.91
C LEU A 95 25.74 -21.83 -27.00
N VAL A 96 25.18 -20.62 -26.85
CA VAL A 96 24.51 -19.98 -27.97
C VAL A 96 25.60 -19.60 -28.96
N SER A 97 25.83 -20.46 -29.96
CA SER A 97 26.55 -20.04 -31.15
C SER A 97 25.77 -18.87 -31.73
N ALA A 98 26.41 -17.71 -31.85
CA ALA A 98 25.98 -16.68 -32.76
C ALA A 98 26.22 -17.19 -34.20
N GLY A 99 25.40 -18.14 -34.64
CA GLY A 99 25.57 -18.85 -35.91
C GLY A 99 24.71 -20.11 -35.93
N GLU A 100 23.87 -20.22 -36.95
CA GLU A 100 22.93 -21.30 -37.26
C GLU A 100 21.69 -21.45 -36.35
N GLY A 101 20.66 -20.67 -36.69
CA GLY A 101 19.28 -21.17 -36.61
C GLY A 101 19.07 -22.34 -37.60
N PRO A 102 18.03 -23.17 -37.41
CA PRO A 102 17.78 -24.30 -38.31
C PRO A 102 17.57 -23.79 -39.73
N ALA A 103 18.34 -24.36 -40.67
CA ALA A 103 18.18 -24.19 -42.10
C ALA A 103 16.79 -24.69 -42.53
N GLY A 104 15.82 -23.78 -42.47
CA GLY A 104 14.50 -23.91 -43.07
C GLY A 104 14.41 -22.97 -44.26
N ASP A 105 14.11 -23.56 -45.42
CA ASP A 105 13.93 -22.99 -46.75
C ASP A 105 13.56 -21.51 -46.87
N GLY A 106 14.25 -20.83 -47.79
CA GLY A 106 13.85 -19.54 -48.36
C GLY A 106 14.72 -18.39 -47.87
N GLN A 107 15.80 -18.10 -48.60
CA GLN A 107 16.59 -16.89 -48.41
C GLN A 107 15.78 -15.68 -48.91
N PRO A 108 15.29 -14.78 -48.03
CA PRO A 108 14.78 -13.49 -48.47
C PRO A 108 16.01 -12.60 -48.68
N ILE A 109 16.05 -11.92 -49.82
CA ILE A 109 17.02 -10.86 -50.10
C ILE A 109 17.07 -9.92 -48.89
N ALA A 110 18.26 -9.74 -48.31
CA ALA A 110 18.48 -8.82 -47.19
C ALA A 110 18.11 -7.40 -47.63
N THR A 111 16.90 -6.97 -47.28
CA THR A 111 16.61 -5.54 -47.22
C THR A 111 17.43 -5.01 -46.05
N PRO A 112 18.24 -3.95 -46.22
CA PRO A 112 19.01 -3.41 -45.11
C PRO A 112 18.03 -3.03 -44.00
N THR A 113 18.10 -3.76 -42.89
CA THR A 113 17.32 -3.43 -41.69
C THR A 113 17.84 -2.09 -41.20
N PRO A 114 17.02 -1.02 -41.18
CA PRO A 114 17.46 0.24 -40.60
C PRO A 114 17.82 -0.02 -39.14
N LYS A 115 19.04 0.36 -38.74
CA LYS A 115 19.49 0.24 -37.35
C LYS A 115 18.44 0.90 -36.45
N PRO A 116 17.97 0.23 -35.38
CA PRO A 116 17.06 0.85 -34.43
C PRO A 116 17.77 2.08 -33.84
N ARG A 117 17.17 3.26 -34.04
CA ARG A 117 17.71 4.50 -33.48
C ARG A 117 17.56 4.43 -31.96
N PRO A 118 18.57 4.86 -31.18
CA PRO A 118 18.42 5.01 -29.74
C PRO A 118 17.27 5.98 -29.45
N PHE A 119 16.39 5.64 -28.51
CA PHE A 119 15.24 6.47 -28.13
C PHE A 119 15.65 7.93 -27.86
N TRP A 120 16.82 8.18 -27.26
CA TRP A 120 17.32 9.53 -26.98
C TRP A 120 17.47 10.42 -28.23
N VAL A 121 17.74 9.83 -29.40
CA VAL A 121 17.85 10.57 -30.68
C VAL A 121 16.49 11.14 -31.09
N GLU A 122 15.41 10.39 -30.89
CA GLU A 122 14.04 10.85 -31.18
C GLU A 122 13.65 12.02 -30.28
N TRP A 123 14.02 11.96 -28.99
CA TRP A 123 13.79 13.05 -28.04
C TRP A 123 14.59 14.31 -28.38
N TRP A 124 15.82 14.14 -28.87
CA TRP A 124 16.67 15.26 -29.23
C TRP A 124 16.18 15.99 -30.49
N GLU A 125 15.79 15.27 -31.53
CA GLU A 125 15.24 15.86 -32.77
C GLU A 125 13.92 16.59 -32.53
N SER A 126 13.09 16.15 -31.57
CA SER A 126 11.86 16.86 -31.19
C SER A 126 12.12 18.23 -30.55
N LEU A 127 13.30 18.44 -29.94
CA LEU A 127 13.65 19.68 -29.26
C LEU A 127 14.43 20.65 -30.15
N PHE A 128 15.23 20.13 -31.08
CA PHE A 128 16.18 20.93 -31.85
C PHE A 128 16.07 20.78 -33.38
N GLY A 129 15.17 19.92 -33.87
CA GLY A 129 15.01 19.61 -35.30
C GLY A 129 15.97 18.52 -35.80
N PRO A 130 15.72 17.96 -37.00
CA PRO A 130 16.54 16.87 -37.55
C PRO A 130 17.96 17.35 -37.86
N SER A 131 18.95 16.61 -37.35
CA SER A 131 20.36 16.79 -37.68
C SER A 131 20.77 15.72 -38.69
N ASP A 132 20.97 16.11 -39.95
CA ASP A 132 21.58 15.28 -41.00
C ASP A 132 23.05 14.93 -40.65
#